data_AF-A0A940KRP5-F1
#
_entry.id   AF-A0A940KRP5-F1
#
_cell.length_a   1.000
_cell.length_b   1.000
_cell.length_c   1.000
_cell.angle_alpha   90.00
_cell.angle_beta   90.00
_cell.angle_gamma   90.00
#
_symmetry.space_group_name_H-M   'P 1'
#
loop_
_entity.id
_entity.type
_entity.pdbx_description
1 polymer ?
#
loop_
_entity_poly.entity_id
_entity_poly.type
_entity_poly.pdbx_seq_one_letter_code
_entity_poly.pdbx_strand_id
1 'polypeptide(L)'
;TDVYLKCNNYQSGYIFNVNNACTITKMTFEGVRTGLVRGMVRLQSATINITDFLIDNSIIDSVRDYGVVVVDNVLCKIENIAIRNSTILRAEKVITSRQNSTSCLIENCTINQAPAGGNYLIDYSTAGTNIVTNGIIVRNTIMGVGKNNAGSTTPRGVRANAATTVSSSNVYTTSDYVNQSNPLPTVIAYPGLSTTLWQDPLNGNFKIKDNTFAGATSAGDPRWR
;
A
#
# COMPACT_ATOMS: atom_id res chain seq x y z
N THR A 1 -7.98 -3.62 -21.79
CA THR A 1 -8.96 -4.03 -20.77
C THR A 1 -8.20 -4.58 -19.60
N ASP A 2 -8.40 -4.03 -18.40
CA ASP A 2 -7.68 -4.48 -17.21
C ASP A 2 -8.04 -5.93 -16.88
N VAL A 3 -7.05 -6.69 -16.41
CA VAL A 3 -7.30 -8.05 -15.92
C VAL A 3 -7.87 -7.95 -14.51
N TYR A 4 -9.07 -8.51 -14.30
CA TYR A 4 -9.72 -8.50 -12.99
C TYR A 4 -9.42 -9.78 -12.18
N LEU A 5 -8.60 -9.63 -11.15
CA LEU A 5 -8.17 -10.68 -10.24
C LEU A 5 -9.08 -10.68 -8.99
N LYS A 6 -10.00 -11.65 -8.90
CA LYS A 6 -10.95 -11.75 -7.78
C LYS A 6 -11.08 -13.16 -7.23
N CYS A 7 -11.49 -13.26 -5.97
CA CYS A 7 -11.91 -14.52 -5.37
C CYS A 7 -13.43 -14.52 -5.15
N ASN A 8 -13.98 -15.70 -4.84
CA ASN A 8 -15.42 -15.87 -4.55
C ASN A 8 -15.81 -15.27 -3.19
N ASN A 9 -14.86 -15.12 -2.26
CA ASN A 9 -15.06 -14.46 -0.98
C ASN A 9 -13.75 -13.87 -0.45
N TYR A 10 -13.87 -12.92 0.48
CA TYR A 10 -12.75 -12.27 1.16
C TYR A 10 -12.30 -13.00 2.44
N GLN A 11 -12.86 -14.16 2.78
CA GLN A 11 -12.54 -14.89 4.01
C GLN A 11 -11.31 -15.81 3.87
N SER A 12 -11.07 -16.36 2.69
CA SER A 12 -9.97 -17.30 2.45
C SER A 12 -9.25 -17.15 1.10
N GLY A 13 -9.74 -16.28 0.21
CA GLY A 13 -9.19 -16.14 -1.13
C GLY A 13 -7.85 -15.39 -1.20
N TYR A 14 -6.93 -15.88 -2.01
CA TYR A 14 -5.68 -15.19 -2.34
C TYR A 14 -5.45 -15.22 -3.85
N ILE A 15 -4.77 -14.22 -4.41
CA ILE A 15 -4.28 -14.32 -5.79
C ILE A 15 -3.05 -15.24 -5.81
N PHE A 16 -2.10 -15.00 -4.89
CA PHE A 16 -0.97 -15.88 -4.63
C PHE A 16 -0.81 -16.13 -3.14
N ASN A 17 -0.96 -17.38 -2.72
CA ASN A 17 -0.62 -17.85 -1.38
C ASN A 17 0.52 -18.87 -1.49
N VAL A 18 1.76 -18.37 -1.56
CA VAL A 18 2.94 -19.17 -1.88
C VAL A 18 3.45 -19.87 -0.62
N ASN A 19 3.50 -21.19 -0.66
CA ASN A 19 3.87 -22.04 0.48
C ASN A 19 4.96 -23.09 0.18
N ASN A 20 5.31 -23.28 -1.09
CA ASN A 20 6.40 -24.16 -1.53
C ASN A 20 7.67 -23.36 -1.79
N ALA A 21 8.83 -23.98 -1.59
CA ALA A 21 10.11 -23.33 -1.84
C ALA A 21 10.24 -22.95 -3.32
N CYS A 22 10.61 -21.70 -3.58
CA CYS A 22 10.84 -21.21 -4.93
C CYS A 22 11.68 -19.93 -4.93
N THR A 23 12.24 -19.65 -6.10
CA THR A 23 12.87 -18.37 -6.41
C THR A 23 12.15 -17.76 -7.60
N ILE A 24 11.71 -16.51 -7.45
CA ILE A 24 11.04 -15.74 -8.50
C ILE A 24 11.87 -14.49 -8.73
N THR A 25 12.54 -14.39 -9.87
CA THR A 25 13.33 -13.18 -10.17
C THR A 25 12.44 -11.94 -10.26
N LYS A 26 11.28 -12.06 -10.91
CA LYS A 26 10.37 -10.92 -11.07
C LYS A 26 8.91 -11.37 -10.98
N MET A 27 8.14 -10.72 -10.11
CA MET A 27 6.70 -10.82 -10.02
C MET A 27 6.10 -9.44 -10.32
N THR A 28 5.26 -9.34 -11.34
CA THR A 28 4.70 -8.07 -11.79
C THR A 28 3.20 -8.16 -12.01
N PHE A 29 2.50 -7.16 -11.50
CA PHE A 29 1.07 -6.92 -11.74
C PHE A 29 0.96 -5.56 -12.42
N GLU A 30 0.61 -5.57 -13.70
CA GLU A 30 0.50 -4.36 -14.52
C GLU A 30 -0.89 -4.29 -15.14
N GLY A 31 -1.57 -3.14 -14.99
CA GLY A 31 -2.92 -2.99 -15.56
C GLY A 31 -3.94 -3.95 -14.94
N VAL A 32 -3.78 -4.31 -13.66
CA VAL A 32 -4.71 -5.22 -12.99
C VAL A 32 -5.67 -4.49 -12.08
N ARG A 33 -6.83 -5.09 -11.88
CA ARG A 33 -7.75 -4.73 -10.81
C ARG A 33 -7.91 -5.91 -9.86
N THR A 34 -7.97 -5.66 -8.54
CA THR A 34 -8.30 -6.71 -7.57
C THR A 34 -9.68 -6.53 -6.96
N GLY A 35 -10.27 -7.60 -6.45
CA GLY A 35 -11.49 -7.48 -5.63
C GLY A 35 -11.76 -8.73 -4.79
N LEU A 36 -12.28 -8.51 -3.57
CA LEU A 36 -12.75 -9.55 -2.65
C LEU A 36 -11.67 -10.59 -2.30
N VAL A 37 -10.45 -10.13 -1.98
CA VAL A 37 -9.35 -11.04 -1.59
C VAL A 37 -9.00 -10.89 -0.12
N ARG A 38 -8.60 -12.00 0.51
CA ARG A 38 -8.03 -11.98 1.86
C ARG A 38 -6.63 -11.38 1.85
N GLY A 39 -5.82 -11.75 0.86
CA GLY A 39 -4.54 -11.13 0.55
C GLY A 39 -4.22 -11.30 -0.93
N MET A 40 -3.57 -10.32 -1.54
CA MET A 40 -3.20 -10.43 -2.95
C MET A 40 -1.97 -11.35 -3.11
N VAL A 41 -0.84 -11.02 -2.49
CA VAL A 41 0.35 -11.89 -2.45
C VAL A 41 0.80 -12.15 -1.02
N ARG A 42 0.84 -13.44 -0.63
CA ARG A 42 1.38 -13.90 0.66
C ARG A 42 2.48 -14.93 0.43
N LEU A 43 3.59 -14.77 1.16
CA LEU A 43 4.66 -15.76 1.28
C LEU A 43 4.61 -16.35 2.71
N GLN A 44 4.39 -17.67 2.85
CA GLN A 44 3.87 -18.23 4.11
C GLN A 44 4.84 -19.05 4.96
N SER A 45 5.65 -19.95 4.40
CA SER A 45 6.27 -21.01 5.23
C SER A 45 7.59 -21.61 4.74
N ALA A 46 7.80 -21.73 3.43
CA ALA A 46 9.05 -22.26 2.87
C ALA A 46 10.08 -21.15 2.60
N THR A 47 11.31 -21.54 2.24
CA THR A 47 12.29 -20.60 1.69
C THR A 47 11.81 -20.10 0.34
N ILE A 48 11.29 -18.88 0.31
CA ILE A 48 10.71 -18.25 -0.87
C ILE A 48 11.38 -16.92 -1.08
N ASN A 49 12.05 -16.76 -2.22
CA ASN A 49 12.76 -15.53 -2.54
C ASN A 49 12.14 -14.90 -3.78
N ILE A 50 11.73 -13.64 -3.66
CA ILE A 50 11.40 -12.79 -4.80
C ILE A 50 12.43 -11.68 -4.90
N THR A 51 13.09 -11.52 -6.05
CA THR A 51 14.01 -10.39 -6.23
C THR A 51 13.22 -9.10 -6.44
N ASP A 52 12.39 -9.03 -7.48
CA ASP A 52 11.60 -7.83 -7.79
C ASP A 52 10.09 -8.09 -7.72
N PHE A 53 9.40 -7.34 -6.86
CA PHE A 53 7.94 -7.28 -6.80
C PHE A 53 7.45 -5.90 -7.25
N LEU A 54 6.62 -5.87 -8.29
CA LEU A 54 6.08 -4.65 -8.86
C LEU A 54 4.56 -4.72 -9.01
N ILE A 55 3.87 -3.71 -8.49
CA ILE A 55 2.50 -3.38 -8.89
C ILE A 55 2.57 -2.04 -9.63
N ASP A 56 2.11 -1.99 -10.88
CA ASP A 56 2.12 -0.79 -11.70
C ASP A 56 0.79 -0.60 -12.43
N ASN A 57 0.39 0.66 -12.66
CA ASN A 57 -0.82 1.02 -13.39
C ASN A 57 -2.07 0.20 -12.98
N SER A 58 -2.29 0.00 -11.67
CA SER A 58 -3.26 -0.96 -11.16
C SER A 58 -4.24 -0.37 -10.16
N ILE A 59 -5.39 -1.01 -9.97
CA ILE A 59 -6.39 -0.67 -8.96
C ILE A 59 -6.51 -1.85 -7.98
N ILE A 60 -5.91 -1.72 -6.81
CA ILE A 60 -5.92 -2.73 -5.76
C ILE A 60 -7.03 -2.39 -4.77
N ASP A 61 -8.11 -3.17 -4.82
CA ASP A 61 -9.34 -2.94 -4.08
C ASP A 61 -9.74 -4.15 -3.21
N SER A 62 -10.34 -3.85 -2.06
CA SER A 62 -11.08 -4.80 -1.23
C SER A 62 -10.23 -5.99 -0.79
N VAL A 63 -9.20 -5.66 -0.02
CA VAL A 63 -8.16 -6.58 0.48
C VAL A 63 -8.24 -6.66 2.00
N ARG A 64 -8.29 -7.87 2.57
CA ARG A 64 -8.36 -8.06 4.03
C ARG A 64 -7.00 -8.27 4.69
N ASP A 65 -6.96 -9.13 5.70
CA ASP A 65 -5.96 -9.20 6.76
C ASP A 65 -4.57 -9.66 6.29
N TYR A 66 -4.48 -10.21 5.08
CA TYR A 66 -3.22 -10.56 4.41
C TYR A 66 -2.81 -9.61 3.29
N GLY A 67 -3.39 -8.41 3.27
CA GLY A 67 -2.83 -7.23 2.62
C GLY A 67 -2.54 -7.34 1.13
N VAL A 68 -1.94 -6.27 0.59
CA VAL A 68 -1.55 -6.23 -0.82
C VAL A 68 -0.33 -7.13 -1.05
N VAL A 69 0.70 -6.99 -0.21
CA VAL A 69 1.84 -7.91 -0.18
C VAL A 69 2.28 -8.18 1.25
N VAL A 70 2.38 -9.47 1.59
CA VAL A 70 2.76 -9.92 2.93
C VAL A 70 3.83 -11.01 2.85
N VAL A 71 5.00 -10.71 3.40
CA VAL A 71 6.03 -11.70 3.74
C VAL A 71 5.79 -12.14 5.17
N ASP A 72 5.09 -13.26 5.35
CA ASP A 72 4.55 -13.70 6.65
C ASP A 72 5.50 -14.63 7.43
N ASN A 73 6.68 -14.91 6.87
CA ASN A 73 7.67 -15.80 7.46
C ASN A 73 9.07 -15.23 7.29
N VAL A 74 9.93 -15.45 8.29
CA VAL A 74 11.33 -15.00 8.30
C VAL A 74 12.21 -15.73 7.27
N LEU A 75 11.76 -16.88 6.76
CA LEU A 75 12.41 -17.63 5.68
C LEU A 75 12.02 -17.12 4.29
N CYS A 76 10.99 -16.27 4.19
CA CYS A 76 10.56 -15.68 2.94
C CYS A 76 11.17 -14.27 2.81
N LYS A 77 11.47 -13.86 1.57
CA LYS A 77 12.07 -12.55 1.30
C LYS A 77 11.52 -11.96 0.00
N ILE A 78 11.30 -10.65 0.02
CA ILE A 78 11.18 -9.84 -1.19
C ILE A 78 12.26 -8.76 -1.12
N GLU A 79 13.17 -8.73 -2.10
CA GLU A 79 14.30 -7.80 -2.06
C GLU A 79 13.89 -6.38 -2.42
N ASN A 80 13.16 -6.20 -3.53
CA ASN A 80 12.69 -4.90 -3.99
C ASN A 80 11.17 -4.91 -4.10
N ILE A 81 10.51 -4.03 -3.35
CA ILE A 81 9.06 -3.84 -3.41
C ILE A 81 8.77 -2.47 -4.03
N ALA A 82 7.98 -2.43 -5.09
CA ALA A 82 7.50 -1.20 -5.69
C ALA A 82 5.99 -1.26 -5.98
N ILE A 83 5.26 -0.22 -5.55
CA ILE A 83 3.89 0.05 -5.97
C ILE A 83 3.88 1.43 -6.64
N ARG A 84 3.55 1.46 -7.93
CA ARG A 84 3.64 2.65 -8.78
C ARG A 84 2.35 2.91 -9.53
N ASN A 85 2.05 4.19 -9.78
CA ASN A 85 0.97 4.62 -10.69
C ASN A 85 -0.36 3.89 -10.40
N SER A 86 -0.67 3.69 -9.12
CA SER A 86 -1.70 2.75 -8.70
C SER A 86 -2.61 3.30 -7.63
N THR A 87 -3.82 2.79 -7.60
CA THR A 87 -4.81 3.12 -6.58
C THR A 87 -4.92 1.96 -5.61
N ILE A 88 -4.81 2.23 -4.31
CA ILE A 88 -5.07 1.25 -3.27
C ILE A 88 -6.29 1.72 -2.49
N LEU A 89 -7.35 0.92 -2.45
CA LEU A 89 -8.55 1.23 -1.68
C LEU A 89 -9.14 0.05 -0.93
N ARG A 90 -9.75 0.34 0.23
CA ARG A 90 -10.42 -0.66 1.09
C ARG A 90 -9.51 -1.84 1.47
N ALA A 91 -8.24 -1.55 1.73
CA ALA A 91 -7.23 -2.53 2.13
C ALA A 91 -6.97 -2.49 3.64
N GLU A 92 -6.92 -3.64 4.32
CA GLU A 92 -6.58 -3.66 5.75
C GLU A 92 -5.09 -3.46 5.99
N LYS A 93 -4.25 -4.00 5.11
CA LYS A 93 -2.78 -3.84 5.12
C LYS A 93 -2.30 -3.57 3.69
N VAL A 94 -1.26 -2.78 3.55
CA VAL A 94 -0.66 -2.51 2.24
C VAL A 94 0.60 -3.36 2.08
N ILE A 95 1.71 -3.00 2.73
CA ILE A 95 2.94 -3.80 2.71
C ILE A 95 3.23 -4.31 4.12
N THR A 96 3.49 -5.61 4.27
CA THR A 96 4.03 -6.19 5.50
C THR A 96 5.17 -7.15 5.17
N SER A 97 6.26 -7.08 5.93
CA SER A 97 7.38 -8.03 5.81
C SER A 97 7.92 -8.45 7.16
N ARG A 98 8.26 -9.74 7.30
CA ARG A 98 9.01 -10.30 8.44
C ARG A 98 10.49 -10.47 8.16
N GLN A 99 10.98 -9.92 7.04
CA GLN A 99 12.37 -10.04 6.62
C GLN A 99 12.93 -8.72 6.08
N ASN A 100 14.25 -8.64 5.97
CA ASN A 100 14.97 -7.54 5.33
C ASN A 100 14.57 -7.40 3.86
N SER A 101 14.62 -6.16 3.37
CA SER A 101 14.53 -5.85 1.93
C SER A 101 15.72 -4.97 1.54
N THR A 102 16.00 -4.92 0.26
CA THR A 102 16.92 -3.93 -0.32
C THR A 102 16.20 -2.59 -0.47
N SER A 103 14.98 -2.56 -1.00
CA SER A 103 14.22 -1.32 -1.22
C SER A 103 12.71 -1.49 -1.07
N CYS A 104 12.01 -0.42 -0.70
CA CYS A 104 10.55 -0.35 -0.65
C CYS A 104 10.07 1.03 -1.12
N LEU A 105 9.24 1.05 -2.17
CA LEU A 105 8.79 2.26 -2.86
C LEU A 105 7.27 2.28 -3.04
N ILE A 106 6.64 3.39 -2.65
CA ILE A 106 5.30 3.78 -3.07
C ILE A 106 5.41 5.10 -3.84
N GLU A 107 5.00 5.13 -5.10
CA GLU A 107 5.18 6.30 -5.96
C GLU A 107 3.98 6.52 -6.87
N ASN A 108 3.54 7.77 -7.03
CA ASN A 108 2.40 8.11 -7.91
C ASN A 108 1.16 7.27 -7.54
N CYS A 109 0.81 7.21 -6.26
CA CYS A 109 -0.31 6.40 -5.79
C CYS A 109 -1.44 7.24 -5.20
N THR A 110 -2.67 6.77 -5.36
CA THR A 110 -3.83 7.26 -4.60
C THR A 110 -4.23 6.18 -3.59
N ILE A 111 -4.17 6.49 -2.30
CA ILE A 111 -4.48 5.54 -1.23
C ILE A 111 -5.66 6.09 -0.43
N ASN A 112 -6.76 5.34 -0.35
CA ASN A 112 -7.95 5.77 0.39
C ASN A 112 -8.68 4.59 1.02
N GLN A 113 -9.25 4.76 2.21
CA GLN A 113 -9.76 3.65 3.03
C GLN A 113 -8.70 2.55 3.18
N ALA A 114 -7.45 2.94 3.40
CA ALA A 114 -6.30 2.04 3.53
C ALA A 114 -5.12 2.77 4.20
N PRO A 115 -4.33 2.09 5.04
CA PRO A 115 -4.63 0.80 5.66
C PRO A 115 -5.81 0.93 6.65
N ALA A 116 -6.19 -0.16 7.29
CA ALA A 116 -7.18 -0.14 8.35
C ALA A 116 -6.70 0.58 9.61
N GLY A 117 -7.65 1.14 10.37
CA GLY A 117 -7.37 1.74 11.67
C GLY A 117 -6.52 0.83 12.55
N GLY A 118 -5.42 1.36 13.09
CA GLY A 118 -4.43 0.63 13.89
C GLY A 118 -3.38 -0.17 13.10
N ASN A 119 -3.54 -0.37 11.79
CA ASN A 119 -2.53 -1.00 10.94
C ASN A 119 -1.56 0.04 10.35
N TYR A 120 -0.39 -0.42 9.92
CA TYR A 120 0.64 0.40 9.28
C TYR A 120 0.49 0.38 7.76
N LEU A 121 0.87 1.50 7.11
CA LEU A 121 1.01 1.57 5.66
C LEU A 121 2.13 0.62 5.19
N ILE A 122 3.26 0.64 5.88
CA ILE A 122 4.39 -0.27 5.65
C ILE A 122 4.84 -0.82 7.00
N ASP A 123 4.80 -2.14 7.12
CA ASP A 123 5.14 -2.84 8.37
C ASP A 123 6.25 -3.87 8.17
N TYR A 124 7.48 -3.53 8.54
CA TYR A 124 8.55 -4.52 8.70
C TYR A 124 8.46 -5.15 10.10
N SER A 125 7.44 -6.00 10.28
CA SER A 125 7.04 -6.64 11.54
C SER A 125 8.11 -7.57 12.15
N THR A 126 7.92 -7.89 13.45
CA THR A 126 8.93 -8.12 14.53
C THR A 126 9.70 -6.86 14.96
N ALA A 127 9.09 -5.70 14.72
CA ALA A 127 9.32 -4.41 15.39
C ALA A 127 10.77 -4.08 15.75
N GLY A 128 11.62 -3.93 14.73
CA GLY A 128 12.86 -3.16 14.85
C GLY A 128 14.13 -3.85 14.41
N THR A 129 14.12 -5.11 14.01
CA THR A 129 15.34 -5.80 13.52
C THR A 129 15.47 -5.73 12.01
N ASN A 130 14.36 -5.82 11.28
CA ASN A 130 14.38 -5.87 9.83
C ASN A 130 14.76 -4.50 9.23
N ILE A 131 15.79 -4.50 8.40
CA ILE A 131 16.35 -3.33 7.74
C ILE A 131 15.92 -3.31 6.28
N VAL A 132 15.56 -2.13 5.78
CA VAL A 132 15.48 -1.86 4.34
C VAL A 132 16.72 -1.07 3.94
N THR A 133 17.69 -1.74 3.29
CA THR A 133 19.06 -1.21 3.11
C THR A 133 19.11 0.14 2.40
N ASN A 134 18.31 0.31 1.34
CA ASN A 134 18.21 1.56 0.58
C ASN A 134 17.02 2.43 1.03
N GLY A 135 16.43 2.11 2.18
CA GLY A 135 15.33 2.84 2.79
C GLY A 135 13.95 2.58 2.20
N ILE A 136 12.99 3.26 2.80
CA ILE A 136 11.58 3.27 2.42
C ILE A 136 11.26 4.66 1.86
N ILE A 137 10.72 4.70 0.64
CA ILE A 137 10.41 5.95 -0.06
C ILE A 137 8.93 5.99 -0.40
N VAL A 138 8.26 7.07 0.00
CA VAL A 138 6.88 7.37 -0.43
C VAL A 138 6.87 8.73 -1.13
N ARG A 139 6.46 8.80 -2.40
CA ARG A 139 6.46 10.09 -3.12
C ARG A 139 5.33 10.25 -4.12
N ASN A 140 5.02 11.50 -4.47
CA ASN A 140 3.98 11.85 -5.43
C ASN A 140 2.64 11.15 -5.13
N THR A 141 2.27 11.02 -3.86
CA THR A 141 1.18 10.15 -3.41
C THR A 141 0.13 10.96 -2.67
N ILE A 142 -1.15 10.64 -2.84
CA ILE A 142 -2.24 11.25 -2.07
C ILE A 142 -2.84 10.21 -1.13
N MET A 143 -2.93 10.56 0.15
CA MET A 143 -3.47 9.74 1.23
C MET A 143 -4.82 10.31 1.70
N GLY A 144 -5.87 9.53 1.53
CA GLY A 144 -7.20 9.77 2.09
C GLY A 144 -7.43 8.99 3.38
N VAL A 145 -8.62 9.12 3.97
CA VAL A 145 -9.03 8.48 5.25
C VAL A 145 -8.64 6.99 5.35
N GLY A 146 -8.29 6.50 6.54
CA GLY A 146 -8.03 5.06 6.75
C GLY A 146 -9.29 4.20 6.67
N LYS A 147 -9.13 2.88 6.45
CA LYS A 147 -10.27 1.94 6.48
C LYS A 147 -10.81 1.88 7.91
N ASN A 148 -12.14 1.91 8.07
CA ASN A 148 -12.74 1.67 9.37
C ASN A 148 -12.38 0.26 9.86
N ASN A 149 -11.94 0.18 11.12
CA ASN A 149 -11.68 -1.05 11.84
C ASN A 149 -12.17 -0.87 13.28
N ALA A 150 -13.27 -1.55 13.60
CA ALA A 150 -13.92 -1.46 14.91
C ALA A 150 -14.16 -0.01 15.40
N GLY A 151 -14.59 0.88 14.49
CA GLY A 151 -14.85 2.28 14.81
C GLY A 151 -13.66 3.23 14.64
N SER A 152 -12.44 2.72 14.47
CA SER A 152 -11.27 3.55 14.19
C SER A 152 -10.96 3.64 12.70
N THR A 153 -10.73 4.84 12.19
CA THR A 153 -10.23 5.11 10.83
C THR A 153 -8.80 5.64 10.83
N THR A 154 -8.08 5.53 11.94
CA THR A 154 -6.75 6.14 12.12
C THR A 154 -5.62 5.14 11.81
N PRO A 155 -5.00 5.19 10.62
CA PRO A 155 -3.89 4.32 10.28
C PRO A 155 -2.60 4.77 10.97
N ARG A 156 -1.57 3.94 10.87
CA ARG A 156 -0.18 4.27 11.22
C ARG A 156 0.64 4.36 9.94
N GLY A 157 1.73 5.13 9.96
CA GLY A 157 2.61 5.25 8.80
C GLY A 157 3.53 4.03 8.66
N VAL A 158 4.79 4.17 9.06
CA VAL A 158 5.84 3.18 8.76
C VAL A 158 6.50 2.63 10.01
N ARG A 159 6.55 1.30 10.16
CA ARG A 159 7.31 0.62 11.21
C ARG A 159 8.46 -0.17 10.59
N ALA A 160 9.69 0.16 10.97
CA ALA A 160 10.93 -0.52 10.56
C ALA A 160 12.04 -0.33 11.62
N ASN A 161 13.19 -0.99 11.45
CA ASN A 161 14.40 -0.73 12.24
C ASN A 161 14.83 0.75 12.13
N ALA A 162 15.34 1.35 13.22
CA ALA A 162 15.83 2.73 13.25
C ALA A 162 16.97 3.00 12.24
N ALA A 163 17.72 1.98 11.82
CA ALA A 163 18.71 2.06 10.75
C ALA A 163 18.10 2.21 9.35
N THR A 164 16.78 2.01 9.20
CA THR A 164 16.08 2.20 7.93
C THR A 164 15.70 3.66 7.76
N THR A 165 16.26 4.32 6.75
CA THR A 165 15.81 5.66 6.36
C THR A 165 14.39 5.58 5.79
N VAL A 166 13.48 6.36 6.36
CA VAL A 166 12.15 6.60 5.79
C VAL A 166 12.14 8.01 5.23
N SER A 167 11.75 8.16 3.96
CA SER A 167 11.69 9.46 3.29
C SER A 167 10.37 9.63 2.58
N SER A 168 9.88 10.86 2.54
CA SER A 168 8.72 11.19 1.72
C SER A 168 8.85 12.57 1.08
N SER A 169 8.28 12.71 -0.13
CA SER A 169 8.30 13.95 -0.89
C SER A 169 7.07 14.06 -1.79
N ASN A 170 6.49 15.25 -1.89
CA ASN A 170 5.27 15.48 -2.66
C ASN A 170 4.14 14.50 -2.26
N VAL A 171 3.98 14.25 -0.96
CA VAL A 171 2.93 13.41 -0.39
C VAL A 171 1.86 14.31 0.23
N TYR A 172 0.61 14.19 -0.22
CA TYR A 172 -0.51 14.96 0.29
C TYR A 172 -1.41 14.10 1.18
N THR A 173 -1.95 14.70 2.23
CA THR A 173 -2.97 14.07 3.10
C THR A 173 -4.24 14.92 3.12
N THR A 174 -5.41 14.32 2.93
CA THR A 174 -6.69 15.03 3.13
C THR A 174 -6.95 15.26 4.62
N SER A 175 -7.85 16.18 4.99
CA SER A 175 -8.07 16.53 6.41
C SER A 175 -8.75 15.44 7.24
N ASP A 176 -9.36 14.45 6.58
CA ASP A 176 -9.88 13.21 7.19
C ASP A 176 -8.84 12.08 7.25
N TYR A 177 -7.61 12.29 6.78
CA TYR A 177 -6.49 11.42 7.09
C TYR A 177 -5.92 11.77 8.48
N VAL A 178 -6.17 10.90 9.46
CA VAL A 178 -5.69 11.08 10.84
C VAL A 178 -4.72 9.95 11.19
N ASN A 179 -3.43 10.26 11.25
CA ASN A 179 -2.39 9.28 11.57
C ASN A 179 -2.29 9.03 13.09
N GLN A 180 -2.38 7.78 13.52
CA GLN A 180 -2.28 7.38 14.93
C GLN A 180 -0.84 7.40 15.46
N SER A 181 0.11 6.81 14.73
CA SER A 181 1.52 6.73 15.14
C SER A 181 2.45 6.51 13.95
N ASN A 182 3.76 6.65 14.16
CA ASN A 182 4.79 6.41 13.15
C ASN A 182 4.53 7.12 11.81
N PRO A 183 4.22 8.44 11.82
CA PRO A 183 3.84 9.16 10.61
C PRO A 183 4.96 9.12 9.56
N LEU A 184 4.58 9.23 8.30
CA LEU A 184 5.54 9.55 7.24
C LEU A 184 6.16 10.93 7.52
N PRO A 185 7.47 11.11 7.28
CA PRO A 185 8.09 12.42 7.37
C PRO A 185 7.62 13.32 6.23
N THR A 186 7.54 14.64 6.43
CA THR A 186 7.33 15.63 5.37
C THR A 186 6.11 15.37 4.47
N VAL A 187 4.91 15.44 5.04
CA VAL A 187 3.64 15.41 4.29
C VAL A 187 3.05 16.82 4.14
N ILE A 188 2.29 17.04 3.07
CA ILE A 188 1.63 18.31 2.76
C ILE A 188 0.14 18.14 3.08
N ALA A 189 -0.35 18.87 4.08
CA ALA A 189 -1.77 18.81 4.44
C ALA A 189 -2.61 19.56 3.39
N TYR A 190 -3.57 18.86 2.78
CA TYR A 190 -4.68 19.47 2.06
C TYR A 190 -5.83 19.70 3.06
N PRO A 191 -6.36 20.94 3.18
CA PRO A 191 -7.32 21.27 4.23
C PRO A 191 -8.71 20.65 4.03
N GLY A 192 -9.06 20.22 2.82
CA GLY A 192 -10.36 19.62 2.53
C GLY A 192 -10.43 18.12 2.83
N LEU A 193 -11.65 17.61 2.98
CA LEU A 193 -11.93 16.19 3.13
C LEU A 193 -11.63 15.44 1.83
N SER A 194 -11.44 14.12 1.91
CA SER A 194 -11.35 13.25 0.74
C SER A 194 -12.55 13.41 -0.22
N THR A 195 -13.75 13.61 0.32
CA THR A 195 -14.98 13.85 -0.44
C THR A 195 -15.07 15.24 -1.07
N THR A 196 -14.24 16.19 -0.64
CA THR A 196 -14.07 17.50 -1.28
C THR A 196 -13.04 17.43 -2.40
N LEU A 197 -11.93 16.72 -2.18
CA LEU A 197 -10.85 16.57 -3.16
C LEU A 197 -11.29 15.78 -4.40
N TRP A 198 -11.96 14.64 -4.18
CA TRP A 198 -12.27 13.67 -5.22
C TRP A 198 -13.75 13.65 -5.60
N GLN A 199 -14.05 13.25 -6.83
CA GLN A 199 -15.42 13.15 -7.34
C GLN A 199 -16.29 12.20 -6.52
N ASP A 200 -15.88 10.94 -6.38
CA ASP A 200 -16.63 9.91 -5.66
C ASP A 200 -15.67 8.83 -5.10
N PRO A 201 -14.91 9.16 -4.04
CA PRO A 201 -13.87 8.27 -3.51
C PRO A 201 -14.41 7.01 -2.84
N LEU A 202 -15.70 6.99 -2.44
CA LEU A 202 -16.34 5.81 -1.84
C LEU A 202 -16.58 4.71 -2.89
N ASN A 203 -16.87 5.10 -4.13
CA ASN A 203 -17.02 4.17 -5.26
C ASN A 203 -15.74 4.02 -6.09
N GLY A 204 -14.62 4.54 -5.59
CA GLY A 204 -13.30 4.41 -6.22
C GLY A 204 -13.07 5.34 -7.42
N ASN A 205 -13.89 6.38 -7.60
CA ASN A 205 -13.61 7.46 -8.56
C ASN A 205 -12.82 8.56 -7.85
N PHE A 206 -11.50 8.51 -8.01
CA PHE A 206 -10.59 9.48 -7.42
C PHE A 206 -10.26 10.64 -8.34
N LYS A 207 -11.03 10.87 -9.42
CA LYS A 207 -10.83 12.04 -10.27
C LYS A 207 -10.84 13.31 -9.41
N ILE A 208 -9.78 14.10 -9.52
CA ILE A 208 -9.63 15.32 -8.74
C ILE A 208 -10.69 16.33 -9.23
N LYS A 209 -11.50 16.85 -8.30
CA LYS A 209 -12.52 17.88 -8.61
C LYS A 209 -12.21 19.24 -8.01
N ASP A 210 -11.35 19.29 -7.00
CA ASP A 210 -10.89 20.56 -6.44
C ASP A 210 -9.75 21.12 -7.29
N ASN A 211 -10.07 22.13 -8.09
CA ASN A 211 -9.11 22.79 -8.98
C ASN A 211 -8.05 23.61 -8.24
N THR A 212 -8.21 23.83 -6.92
CA THR A 212 -7.23 24.56 -6.09
C THR A 212 -6.20 23.64 -5.44
N PHE A 213 -6.36 22.32 -5.58
CA PHE A 213 -5.44 21.35 -5.00
C PHE A 213 -4.05 21.44 -5.67
N ALA A 214 -3.05 21.90 -4.91
CA ALA A 214 -1.69 22.12 -5.41
C ALA A 214 -1.03 20.87 -6.02
N GLY A 215 -1.41 19.68 -5.57
CA GLY A 215 -0.89 18.41 -6.08
C GLY A 215 -1.60 17.86 -7.32
N ALA A 216 -2.56 18.58 -7.91
CA ALA A 216 -3.47 18.04 -8.93
C ALA A 216 -2.77 17.41 -10.13
N THR A 217 -1.63 17.95 -10.55
CA THR A 217 -0.86 17.45 -11.70
C THR A 217 0.36 16.62 -11.31
N SER A 218 0.75 16.62 -10.02
CA SER A 218 2.03 16.09 -9.56
C SER A 218 1.93 14.93 -8.59
N ALA A 219 0.80 14.72 -7.92
CA ALA A 219 0.61 13.68 -6.91
C ALA A 219 -0.62 12.79 -7.21
N GLY A 220 -0.64 11.61 -6.63
CA GLY A 220 -1.73 10.64 -6.80
C GLY A 220 -1.47 9.67 -7.94
N ASP A 221 -2.36 8.70 -8.12
CA ASP A 221 -2.36 7.85 -9.30
C ASP A 221 -2.67 8.69 -10.56
N PRO A 222 -1.79 8.69 -11.59
CA PRO A 222 -1.94 9.49 -12.80
C PRO A 222 -3.25 9.29 -13.54
N ARG A 223 -3.94 8.14 -13.34
CA ARG A 223 -5.26 7.89 -13.93
C ARG A 223 -6.33 8.91 -13.53
N TRP A 224 -6.13 9.59 -12.40
CA TRP A 224 -7.14 10.49 -11.81
C TRP A 224 -6.79 11.98 -11.89
N ARG A 225 -5.60 12.29 -12.40
CA ARG A 225 -5.14 13.67 -12.59
C ARG A 225 -5.84 14.31 -13.79
#